data_AF-A0A526YIZ7-F1
#
_entry.id   AF-A0A526YIZ7-F1
#
_cell.length_a   1.000
_cell.length_b   1.000
_cell.length_c   1.000
_cell.angle_alpha   90.00
_cell.angle_beta   90.00
_cell.angle_gamma   90.00
#
_symmetry.space_group_name_H-M   'P 1'
#
loop_
_entity.id
_entity.type
_entity.pdbx_description
1 polymer ?
#
loop_
_entity_poly.entity_id
_entity_poly.type
_entity_poly.pdbx_seq_one_letter_code
_entity_poly.pdbx_strand_id
1 'polypeptide(L)'
;ASAVETLTERIVQVESGGRARAKNPLSSATGAGQFITKTWIRMMNTYRPELARTLSTADLLALRFDATISREMVSNLAREGEAYLRARGHQITAGRLYLCHFLGMEGAHQVLSSPGSAQLSAVLGSAVIQANPFLTGKSASYVVSWAERKMGRKLSPAMVEVSQQTTT
;
A
#
# COMPACT_ATOMS: atom_id res chain seq x y z
N ALA A 1 9.30 -1.28 15.43
CA ALA A 1 8.30 -0.58 14.61
C ALA A 1 6.98 -1.33 14.65
N SER A 2 5.86 -0.63 14.68
CA SER A 2 4.51 -1.25 14.57
C SER A 2 4.25 -1.75 13.14
N ALA A 3 3.27 -2.63 12.93
CA ALA A 3 2.89 -3.09 11.59
C ALA A 3 2.50 -1.93 10.65
N VAL A 4 1.78 -0.93 11.18
CA VAL A 4 1.40 0.30 10.46
C VAL A 4 2.63 1.11 10.06
N GLU A 5 3.57 1.28 10.97
CA GLU A 5 4.82 2.03 10.73
C GLU A 5 5.67 1.34 9.66
N THR A 6 5.89 0.03 9.80
CA THR A 6 6.64 -0.76 8.81
C THR A 6 6.00 -0.70 7.43
N LEU A 7 4.67 -0.82 7.34
CA LEU A 7 3.96 -0.69 6.06
C LEU A 7 4.16 0.71 5.46
N THR A 8 3.98 1.75 6.28
CA THR A 8 4.06 3.15 5.85
C THR A 8 5.44 3.48 5.30
N GLU A 9 6.49 3.10 6.03
CA GLU A 9 7.88 3.30 5.60
C GLU A 9 8.16 2.53 4.30
N ARG A 10 7.71 1.28 4.20
CA ARG A 10 7.96 0.45 3.03
C ARG A 10 7.30 0.99 1.78
N ILE A 11 6.02 1.38 1.85
CA ILE A 11 5.28 1.93 0.72
C ILE A 11 5.94 3.24 0.25
N VAL A 12 6.21 4.16 1.18
CA VAL A 12 6.71 5.49 0.82
C VAL A 12 8.16 5.44 0.31
N GLN A 13 9.04 4.68 0.97
CA GLN A 13 10.48 4.67 0.67
C GLN A 13 10.89 3.64 -0.39
N VAL A 14 10.41 2.40 -0.28
CA VAL A 14 10.95 1.25 -1.03
C VAL A 14 10.13 0.93 -2.27
N GLU A 15 8.82 0.93 -2.15
CA GLU A 15 7.96 0.41 -3.22
C GLU A 15 7.69 1.42 -4.34
N SER A 16 7.75 2.71 -4.04
CA SER A 16 7.79 3.76 -5.06
C SER A 16 9.15 3.82 -5.79
N GLY A 17 10.17 3.10 -5.31
CA GLY A 17 11.56 3.23 -5.77
C GLY A 17 12.13 4.63 -5.52
N GLY A 18 11.68 5.31 -4.45
CA GLY A 18 11.99 6.72 -4.19
C GLY A 18 11.36 7.71 -5.18
N ARG A 19 10.54 7.24 -6.12
CA ARG A 19 9.89 8.10 -7.12
C ARG A 19 8.56 8.62 -6.57
N ALA A 20 8.62 9.77 -5.90
CA ALA A 20 7.44 10.50 -5.44
C ALA A 20 6.40 10.77 -6.55
N ARG A 21 6.80 10.69 -7.84
CA ARG A 21 5.93 10.86 -9.03
C ARG A 21 5.54 9.58 -9.77
N ALA A 22 5.67 8.39 -9.16
CA ALA A 22 5.24 7.14 -9.80
C ALA A 22 3.74 7.17 -10.14
N LYS A 23 3.39 6.90 -11.41
CA LYS A 23 2.01 6.74 -11.89
C LYS A 23 1.88 5.38 -12.54
N ASN A 24 0.89 4.61 -12.12
CA ASN A 24 0.58 3.33 -12.75
C ASN A 24 -0.14 3.58 -14.09
N PRO A 25 0.33 3.06 -15.24
CA PRO A 25 -0.32 3.29 -16.52
C PRO A 25 -1.67 2.57 -16.65
N LEU A 26 -1.94 1.57 -15.81
CA LEU A 26 -3.16 0.75 -15.83
C LEU A 26 -4.23 1.23 -14.83
N SER A 27 -3.95 2.28 -14.05
CA SER A 27 -4.92 2.79 -13.08
C SER A 27 -4.72 4.27 -12.77
N SER A 28 -5.57 4.83 -11.90
CA SER A 28 -5.37 6.19 -11.38
C SER A 28 -4.39 6.27 -10.21
N ALA A 29 -3.76 5.16 -9.82
CA ALA A 29 -2.78 5.11 -8.74
C ALA A 29 -1.60 6.04 -9.03
N THR A 30 -1.33 6.97 -8.12
CA THR A 30 -0.34 8.04 -8.30
C THR A 30 0.35 8.34 -6.98
N GLY A 31 1.63 8.71 -7.04
CA GLY A 31 2.39 9.20 -5.91
C GLY A 31 3.07 8.11 -5.09
N ALA A 32 3.78 8.49 -4.04
CA ALA A 32 4.51 7.55 -3.18
C ALA A 32 3.59 6.51 -2.52
N GLY A 33 2.34 6.87 -2.23
CA GLY A 33 1.32 5.98 -1.66
C GLY A 33 0.49 5.22 -2.69
N GLN A 34 0.72 5.39 -4.00
CA GLN A 34 -0.04 4.76 -5.08
C GLN A 34 -1.57 4.84 -4.92
N PHE A 35 -2.07 5.98 -4.43
CA PHE A 35 -3.51 6.17 -4.21
C PHE A 35 -4.28 6.35 -5.51
N ILE A 36 -5.36 5.58 -5.69
CA ILE A 36 -6.36 5.84 -6.72
C ILE A 36 -7.23 7.05 -6.36
N THR A 37 -7.78 7.72 -7.38
CA THR A 37 -8.53 8.98 -7.24
C THR A 37 -9.65 8.90 -6.19
N LYS A 38 -10.52 7.88 -6.26
CA LYS A 38 -11.67 7.75 -5.34
C LYS A 38 -11.24 7.62 -3.88
N THR A 39 -10.26 6.75 -3.62
CA THR A 39 -9.73 6.55 -2.26
C THR A 39 -9.08 7.81 -1.74
N TRP A 40 -8.27 8.49 -2.56
CA TRP A 40 -7.61 9.73 -2.17
C TRP A 40 -8.61 10.81 -1.74
N ILE A 41 -9.63 11.06 -2.58
CA ILE A 41 -10.64 12.07 -2.28
C ILE A 41 -11.38 11.75 -0.98
N ARG A 42 -11.78 10.49 -0.76
CA ARG A 42 -12.39 10.07 0.52
C ARG A 42 -11.48 10.39 1.70
N MET A 43 -10.21 10.00 1.59
CA MET A 43 -9.24 10.17 2.67
C MET A 43 -8.96 11.64 2.97
N MET A 44 -8.81 12.49 1.94
CA MET A 44 -8.62 13.91 2.14
C MET A 44 -9.84 14.56 2.80
N ASN A 45 -11.06 14.19 2.43
CA ASN A 45 -12.27 14.65 3.12
C ASN A 45 -12.33 14.21 4.59
N THR A 46 -11.77 13.04 4.91
CA THR A 46 -11.80 12.48 6.27
C THR A 46 -10.72 13.08 7.16
N TYR A 47 -9.47 13.09 6.69
CA TYR A 47 -8.30 13.38 7.51
C TYR A 47 -7.73 14.79 7.30
N ARG A 48 -8.06 15.45 6.19
CA ARG A 48 -7.64 16.82 5.88
C ARG A 48 -8.83 17.66 5.35
N PRO A 49 -9.97 17.72 6.07
CA PRO A 49 -11.19 18.35 5.59
C PRO A 49 -11.03 19.84 5.23
N GLU A 50 -10.12 20.55 5.91
CA GLU A 50 -9.79 21.94 5.58
C GLU A 50 -9.21 22.07 4.16
N LEU A 51 -8.27 21.20 3.79
CA LEU A 51 -7.70 21.18 2.44
C LEU A 51 -8.74 20.74 1.40
N ALA A 52 -9.57 19.75 1.74
CA ALA A 52 -10.61 19.25 0.86
C ALA A 52 -11.69 20.29 0.56
N ARG A 53 -11.99 21.20 1.49
CA ARG A 53 -12.97 22.28 1.31
C ARG A 53 -12.41 23.51 0.57
N THR A 54 -11.09 23.70 0.59
CA THR A 54 -10.45 24.92 0.06
C THR A 54 -9.82 24.72 -1.32
N LEU A 55 -9.29 23.54 -1.60
CA LEU A 55 -8.61 23.25 -2.85
C LEU A 55 -9.57 22.80 -3.94
N SER A 56 -9.21 23.08 -5.20
CA SER A 56 -9.87 22.44 -6.34
C SER A 56 -9.64 20.93 -6.30
N THR A 57 -10.52 20.15 -6.94
CA THR A 57 -10.33 18.69 -7.05
C THR A 57 -8.98 18.33 -7.69
N ALA A 58 -8.52 19.11 -8.66
CA ALA A 58 -7.25 18.89 -9.34
C ALA A 58 -6.06 19.09 -8.38
N ASP A 59 -6.05 20.19 -7.61
CA ASP A 59 -5.00 20.48 -6.63
C ASP A 59 -5.02 19.47 -5.49
N LEU A 60 -6.21 19.09 -5.02
CA LEU A 60 -6.37 18.07 -4.00
C LEU A 60 -5.78 16.74 -4.47
N LEU A 61 -5.98 16.35 -5.73
CA LEU A 61 -5.38 15.15 -6.31
C LEU A 61 -3.86 15.27 -6.53
N ALA A 62 -3.35 16.48 -6.76
CA ALA A 62 -1.92 16.74 -6.92
C ALA A 62 -1.15 16.55 -5.62
N LEU A 63 -1.80 16.69 -4.46
CA LEU A 63 -1.20 16.40 -3.15
C LEU A 63 -0.76 14.93 -2.98
N ARG A 64 -1.16 14.02 -3.88
CA ARG A 64 -0.55 12.66 -3.97
C ARG A 64 0.94 12.69 -4.27
N PHE A 65 1.47 13.78 -4.81
CA PHE A 65 2.90 13.97 -5.02
C PHE A 65 3.63 14.55 -3.81
N ASP A 66 2.89 15.07 -2.82
CA ASP A 66 3.47 15.53 -1.57
C ASP A 66 3.80 14.32 -0.69
N ALA A 67 5.08 14.14 -0.36
CA ALA A 67 5.54 12.98 0.39
C ALA A 67 5.01 12.95 1.83
N THR A 68 4.83 14.11 2.45
CA THR A 68 4.34 14.24 3.83
C THR A 68 2.87 13.87 3.90
N ILE A 69 2.03 14.48 3.05
CA ILE A 69 0.59 14.18 3.00
C ILE A 69 0.36 12.74 2.55
N SER A 70 1.11 12.26 1.55
CA SER A 70 1.01 10.86 1.12
C SER A 70 1.37 9.89 2.23
N ARG A 71 2.46 10.13 2.97
CA ARG A 71 2.86 9.28 4.11
C ARG A 71 1.79 9.26 5.19
N GLU A 72 1.22 10.41 5.51
CA GLU A 72 0.11 10.51 6.46
C GLU A 72 -1.10 9.70 5.99
N MET A 73 -1.52 9.85 4.73
CA MET A 73 -2.64 9.11 4.19
C MET A 73 -2.37 7.59 4.16
N VAL A 74 -1.16 7.15 3.81
CA VAL A 74 -0.79 5.72 3.90
C VAL A 74 -0.93 5.22 5.34
N SER A 75 -0.42 5.98 6.31
CA SER A 75 -0.51 5.61 7.73
C SER A 75 -1.97 5.53 8.22
N ASN A 76 -2.81 6.49 7.83
CA ASN A 76 -4.23 6.47 8.17
C ASN A 76 -4.96 5.28 7.53
N LEU A 77 -4.72 5.00 6.24
CA LEU A 77 -5.34 3.85 5.58
C LEU A 77 -4.88 2.52 6.20
N ALA A 78 -3.61 2.44 6.61
CA ALA A 78 -3.08 1.28 7.33
C ALA A 78 -3.76 1.08 8.68
N ARG A 79 -4.06 2.15 9.44
CA ARG A 79 -4.84 2.08 10.69
C ARG A 79 -6.27 1.64 10.45
N GLU A 80 -6.92 2.13 9.39
CA GLU A 80 -8.25 1.64 9.01
C GLU A 80 -8.21 0.13 8.69
N GLY A 81 -7.20 -0.32 7.93
CA GLY A 81 -7.00 -1.74 7.63
C GLY A 81 -6.72 -2.58 8.89
N GLU A 82 -5.91 -2.07 9.82
CA GLU A 82 -5.66 -2.70 11.12
C GLU A 82 -6.95 -2.89 11.91
N ALA A 83 -7.74 -1.83 12.08
CA ALA A 83 -9.01 -1.89 12.78
C ALA A 83 -9.97 -2.88 12.09
N TYR A 84 -10.07 -2.80 10.77
CA TYR A 84 -10.94 -3.65 9.97
C TYR A 84 -10.61 -5.14 10.10
N LEU A 85 -9.32 -5.51 10.03
CA LEU A 85 -8.85 -6.88 10.16
C LEU A 85 -8.97 -7.39 11.61
N ARG A 86 -8.58 -6.57 12.59
CA ARG A 86 -8.63 -6.95 14.01
C ARG A 86 -10.06 -7.24 14.46
N ALA A 87 -11.02 -6.42 14.01
CA ALA A 87 -12.45 -6.63 14.27
C ALA A 87 -12.99 -7.95 13.69
N ARG A 88 -12.28 -8.57 12.74
CA ARG A 88 -12.62 -9.85 12.11
C ARG A 88 -11.77 -11.02 12.59
N GLY A 89 -11.02 -10.83 13.68
CA GLY A 89 -10.21 -11.88 14.31
C GLY A 89 -8.88 -12.17 13.61
N HIS A 90 -8.48 -11.34 12.64
CA HIS A 90 -7.20 -11.52 11.97
C HIS A 90 -6.05 -10.95 12.82
N GLN A 91 -4.96 -11.70 12.93
CA GLN A 91 -3.69 -11.15 13.44
C GLN A 91 -3.21 -10.03 12.52
N ILE A 92 -2.52 -9.05 13.11
CA ILE A 92 -2.02 -7.88 12.39
C ILE A 92 -0.52 -8.02 12.18
N THR A 93 -0.14 -8.02 10.91
CA THR A 93 1.26 -7.99 10.46
C THR A 93 1.38 -6.92 9.36
N ALA A 94 2.59 -6.43 9.12
CA ALA A 94 2.80 -5.50 8.01
C ALA A 94 2.40 -6.14 6.66
N GLY A 95 2.64 -7.44 6.46
CA GLY A 95 2.23 -8.17 5.27
C GLY A 95 0.70 -8.21 5.09
N ARG A 96 -0.04 -8.42 6.16
CA ARG A 96 -1.52 -8.41 6.10
C ARG A 96 -2.08 -7.02 5.86
N LEU A 97 -1.49 -5.98 6.44
CA LEU A 97 -1.87 -4.60 6.12
C LEU A 97 -1.49 -4.24 4.67
N TYR A 98 -0.39 -4.80 4.16
CA TYR A 98 -0.03 -4.67 2.75
C TYR A 98 -1.07 -5.33 1.83
N LEU A 99 -1.66 -6.46 2.21
CA LEU A 99 -2.82 -7.01 1.49
C LEU A 99 -4.00 -6.05 1.48
N CYS A 100 -4.31 -5.38 2.60
CA CYS A 100 -5.37 -4.37 2.63
C CYS A 100 -5.08 -3.20 1.69
N HIS A 101 -3.83 -2.75 1.64
CA HIS A 101 -3.41 -1.68 0.71
C HIS A 101 -3.54 -2.12 -0.75
N PHE A 102 -3.15 -3.36 -1.06
CA PHE A 102 -3.07 -3.87 -2.42
C PHE A 102 -4.42 -4.37 -2.98
N LEU A 103 -5.17 -5.15 -2.20
CA LEU A 103 -6.45 -5.77 -2.60
C LEU A 103 -7.68 -5.01 -2.10
N GLY A 104 -7.49 -3.99 -1.26
CA GLY A 104 -8.55 -3.43 -0.43
C GLY A 104 -8.81 -4.26 0.83
N MET A 105 -9.53 -3.68 1.80
CA MET A 105 -9.81 -4.30 3.09
C MET A 105 -10.61 -5.61 2.96
N GLU A 106 -11.66 -5.59 2.14
CA GLU A 106 -12.52 -6.76 1.90
C GLU A 106 -11.76 -7.89 1.20
N GLY A 107 -11.02 -7.59 0.13
CA GLY A 107 -10.22 -8.60 -0.58
C GLY A 107 -9.15 -9.23 0.31
N ALA A 108 -8.51 -8.44 1.18
CA ALA A 108 -7.59 -8.97 2.17
C ALA A 108 -8.29 -9.91 3.17
N HIS A 109 -9.47 -9.54 3.68
CA HIS A 109 -10.25 -10.40 4.55
C HIS A 109 -10.66 -11.70 3.87
N GLN A 110 -11.19 -11.64 2.64
CA GLN A 110 -11.57 -12.82 1.86
C GLN A 110 -10.39 -13.79 1.69
N VAL A 111 -9.21 -13.27 1.35
CA VAL A 111 -7.99 -14.09 1.24
C VAL A 111 -7.59 -14.70 2.57
N LEU A 112 -7.58 -13.92 3.65
CA LEU A 112 -7.15 -14.38 4.98
C LEU A 112 -8.13 -15.35 5.63
N SER A 113 -9.41 -15.29 5.25
CA SER A 113 -10.46 -16.20 5.72
C SER A 113 -10.63 -17.46 4.85
N SER A 114 -9.98 -17.51 3.68
CA SER A 114 -10.06 -18.66 2.77
C SER A 114 -9.07 -19.77 3.16
N PRO A 115 -9.37 -21.05 2.84
CA PRO A 115 -8.37 -22.11 2.94
C PRO A 115 -7.10 -21.76 2.16
N GLY A 116 -5.93 -22.09 2.71
CA GLY A 116 -4.66 -21.72 2.08
C GLY A 116 -4.49 -22.25 0.64
N SER A 117 -5.11 -23.38 0.31
CA SER A 117 -5.12 -23.98 -1.03
C SER A 117 -6.12 -23.36 -2.00
N ALA A 118 -7.03 -22.49 -1.55
CA ALA A 118 -8.04 -21.87 -2.39
C ALA A 118 -7.39 -21.04 -3.51
N GLN A 119 -7.88 -21.21 -4.74
CA GLN A 119 -7.40 -20.45 -5.89
C GLN A 119 -7.83 -18.99 -5.78
N LEU A 120 -6.91 -18.05 -6.03
CA LEU A 120 -7.20 -16.62 -5.92
C LEU A 120 -8.27 -16.14 -6.90
N SER A 121 -8.39 -16.76 -8.08
CA SER A 121 -9.46 -16.47 -9.03
C SER A 121 -10.85 -16.76 -8.45
N ALA A 122 -10.98 -17.81 -7.64
CA ALA A 122 -12.23 -18.16 -6.98
C ALA A 122 -12.52 -17.24 -5.77
N VAL A 123 -11.47 -16.77 -5.08
CA VAL A 123 -11.61 -15.90 -3.90
C VAL A 123 -11.87 -14.44 -4.27
N LEU A 124 -11.13 -13.89 -5.24
CA LEU A 124 -11.11 -12.45 -5.58
C LEU A 124 -11.82 -12.12 -6.89
N GLY A 125 -12.20 -13.13 -7.67
CA GLY A 125 -12.78 -12.97 -9.01
C GLY A 125 -11.76 -12.70 -10.10
N SER A 126 -12.18 -12.89 -11.36
CA SER A 126 -11.32 -12.79 -12.55
C SER A 126 -10.76 -11.39 -12.79
N ALA A 127 -11.52 -10.34 -12.46
CA ALA A 127 -11.09 -8.95 -12.67
C ALA A 127 -9.81 -8.61 -11.89
N VAL A 128 -9.70 -9.08 -10.64
CA VAL A 128 -8.50 -8.85 -9.81
C VAL A 128 -7.30 -9.60 -10.38
N ILE A 129 -7.50 -10.81 -10.91
CA ILE A 129 -6.43 -11.59 -11.54
C ILE A 129 -5.97 -10.96 -12.84
N GLN A 130 -6.89 -10.47 -13.67
CA GLN A 130 -6.56 -9.77 -14.92
C GLN A 130 -5.76 -8.49 -14.66
N ALA A 131 -6.12 -7.73 -13.62
CA ALA A 131 -5.37 -6.54 -13.21
C ALA A 131 -3.98 -6.88 -12.62
N ASN A 132 -3.79 -8.12 -12.17
CA ASN A 132 -2.57 -8.58 -11.51
C ASN A 132 -2.11 -9.95 -12.04
N PRO A 133 -1.61 -10.05 -13.29
CA PRO A 133 -1.35 -11.32 -13.95
C PRO A 133 -0.38 -12.24 -13.20
N PHE A 134 0.50 -11.69 -12.35
CA PHE A 134 1.41 -12.47 -11.50
C PHE A 134 0.69 -13.35 -10.46
N LEU A 135 -0.60 -13.09 -10.19
CA LEU A 135 -1.47 -13.90 -9.33
C LEU A 135 -2.14 -15.06 -10.07
N THR A 136 -1.97 -15.18 -11.39
CA THR A 136 -2.61 -16.25 -12.18
C THR A 136 -2.17 -17.63 -11.68
N GLY A 137 -3.14 -18.50 -11.40
CA GLY A 137 -2.92 -19.86 -10.90
C GLY A 137 -2.36 -19.92 -9.48
N LYS A 138 -2.36 -18.82 -8.72
CA LYS A 138 -1.85 -18.78 -7.34
C LYS A 138 -2.95 -19.02 -6.31
N SER A 139 -2.55 -19.46 -5.13
CA SER A 139 -3.43 -19.73 -4.00
C SER A 139 -3.47 -18.58 -2.98
N ALA A 140 -4.43 -18.65 -2.05
CA ALA A 140 -4.50 -17.76 -0.90
C ALA A 140 -3.20 -17.79 -0.05
N SER A 141 -2.66 -18.98 0.23
CA SER A 141 -1.40 -19.11 0.99
C SER A 141 -0.20 -18.46 0.27
N TYR A 142 -0.17 -18.54 -1.06
CA TYR A 142 0.89 -17.91 -1.86
C TYR A 142 0.88 -16.38 -1.70
N VAL A 143 -0.28 -15.74 -1.87
CA VAL A 143 -0.34 -14.26 -1.82
C VAL A 143 -0.10 -13.73 -0.42
N VAL A 144 -0.58 -14.43 0.61
CA VAL A 144 -0.28 -14.08 2.01
C VAL A 144 1.23 -14.16 2.24
N SER A 145 1.86 -15.28 1.87
CA SER A 145 3.31 -15.45 2.04
C SER A 145 4.12 -14.44 1.22
N TRP A 146 3.65 -14.08 0.03
CA TRP A 146 4.26 -13.03 -0.80
C TRP A 146 4.22 -11.67 -0.10
N ALA A 147 3.07 -11.28 0.44
CA ALA A 147 2.91 -10.02 1.15
C ALA A 147 3.77 -9.98 2.43
N GLU A 148 3.78 -11.06 3.21
CA GLU A 148 4.62 -11.18 4.41
C GLU A 148 6.11 -11.06 4.07
N ARG A 149 6.59 -11.73 3.02
CA ARG A 149 7.99 -11.58 2.56
C ARG A 149 8.30 -10.17 2.08
N LYS A 150 7.34 -9.51 1.41
CA LYS A 150 7.53 -8.15 0.91
C LYS A 150 7.79 -7.16 2.04
N MET A 151 7.10 -7.34 3.15
CA MET A 151 7.17 -6.48 4.34
C MET A 151 8.21 -6.93 5.37
N GLY A 152 8.57 -8.23 5.39
CA GLY A 152 9.54 -8.80 6.33
C GLY A 152 11.01 -8.64 5.93
N ARG A 153 11.31 -8.25 4.68
CA ARG A 153 12.69 -7.94 4.27
C ARG A 153 13.16 -6.69 4.99
N LYS A 154 14.17 -6.82 5.87
CA LYS A 154 14.82 -5.68 6.54
C LYS A 154 15.16 -4.59 5.51
N LEU A 155 14.89 -3.33 5.86
CA LEU A 155 15.43 -2.18 5.13
C LEU A 155 16.95 -2.26 5.29
N SER A 156 17.68 -2.67 4.25
CA SER A 156 19.12 -2.44 4.24
C SER A 156 19.33 -0.94 4.33
N PRO A 157 20.19 -0.43 5.24
CA PRO A 157 20.61 0.96 5.15
C PRO A 157 21.19 1.14 3.75
N ALA A 158 20.57 2.01 2.94
CA ALA A 158 21.18 2.42 1.68
C ALA A 158 22.58 2.92 2.02
N MET A 159 23.58 2.34 1.34
CA MET A 159 24.98 2.75 1.43
C MET A 159 25.03 4.27 1.26
N VAL A 160 25.37 4.98 2.33
CA VAL A 160 25.88 6.33 2.22
C VAL A 160 27.27 6.17 1.60
N GLU A 161 27.33 6.21 0.27
CA GLU A 161 28.58 6.48 -0.44
C GLU A 161 29.00 7.89 -0.05
N VAL A 162 29.77 7.99 1.04
CA VAL A 162 30.64 9.14 1.25
C VAL A 162 31.78 8.99 0.25
N SER A 163 31.61 9.59 -0.92
CA SER A 163 32.74 9.93 -1.78
C SER A 163 33.61 10.94 -1.03
N GLN A 164 34.59 10.45 -0.28
CA GLN A 164 35.76 11.28 0.04
C GLN A 164 36.68 11.21 -1.16
N GLN A 165 36.69 12.34 -1.88
CA GLN A 165 37.61 12.64 -2.96
C GLN A 165 39.04 12.60 -2.45
N THR A 166 39.87 11.86 -3.18
CA THR A 166 41.32 12.00 -3.24
C THR A 166 41.65 13.40 -3.77
N THR A 167 42.51 14.17 -3.08
CA THR A 167 43.42 15.11 -3.75
C THR A 167 44.69 15.28 -2.91
N THR A 168 45.77 14.79 -3.51
CA THR A 168 47.18 15.23 -3.54
C THR A 168 47.77 16.02 -2.37
#